data_AF-A0A968HHT5-F1
#
_entry.id   AF-A0A968HHT5-F1
#
_cell.length_a   1.000
_cell.length_b   1.000
_cell.length_c   1.000
_cell.angle_alpha   90.00
_cell.angle_beta   90.00
_cell.angle_gamma   90.00
#
_symmetry.space_group_name_H-M   'P 1'
#
loop_
_entity.id
_entity.type
_entity.pdbx_description
1 polymer ?
#
loop_
_entity_poly.entity_id
_entity_poly.type
_entity_poly.pdbx_seq_one_letter_code
_entity_poly.pdbx_strand_id
1 'polypeptide(L)'
;MKKLIATMLALSLTIAVSGMAMAGTWDTKCIGCHKDGNALKAPTKDQLLGKYKSADALVKAGMSSKSPMMKASQKEDVLKEAATDLYK
;
A
#
# COMPACT_ATOMS: atom_id res chain seq x y z
N MET A 1 -51.78 0.04 -20.95
CA MET A 1 -50.59 -0.78 -20.57
C MET A 1 -49.90 -1.31 -21.84
N LYS A 2 -49.19 -0.47 -22.60
CA LYS A 2 -48.46 -0.88 -23.82
C LYS A 2 -47.22 -0.02 -24.11
N LYS A 3 -46.80 0.82 -23.16
CA LYS A 3 -45.67 1.77 -23.32
C LYS A 3 -44.49 1.44 -22.40
N LEU A 4 -44.33 0.18 -22.01
CA LEU A 4 -43.28 -0.25 -21.07
C LEU A 4 -42.21 -1.16 -21.71
N ILE A 5 -42.18 -1.31 -23.04
CA ILE A 5 -41.29 -2.27 -23.72
C ILE A 5 -40.19 -1.57 -24.55
N ALA A 6 -40.00 -0.25 -24.41
CA ALA A 6 -39.05 0.50 -25.25
C ALA A 6 -37.97 1.24 -24.44
N THR A 7 -37.57 0.69 -23.29
CA THR A 7 -36.54 1.34 -22.44
C THR A 7 -35.52 0.36 -21.85
N MET A 8 -35.52 -0.90 -22.28
CA MET A 8 -34.54 -1.93 -21.87
C MET A 8 -33.48 -2.20 -22.96
N LEU A 9 -32.96 -1.15 -23.60
CA LEU A 9 -31.83 -1.27 -24.52
C LEU A 9 -30.83 -0.13 -24.35
N ALA A 10 -30.58 0.25 -23.11
CA ALA A 10 -29.44 1.09 -22.73
C ALA A 10 -28.74 0.40 -21.54
N LEU A 11 -28.39 -0.87 -21.71
CA LEU A 11 -27.42 -1.51 -20.84
C LEU A 11 -26.06 -0.98 -21.25
N SER A 12 -25.77 0.23 -20.78
CA SER A 12 -24.48 0.89 -20.88
C SER A 12 -23.45 -0.03 -20.24
N LEU A 13 -22.78 -0.80 -21.09
CA LEU A 13 -21.60 -1.58 -20.74
C LEU A 13 -20.47 -0.58 -20.46
N THR A 14 -20.52 0.07 -19.30
CA THR A 14 -19.38 0.80 -18.76
C THR A 14 -18.33 -0.25 -18.42
N ILE A 15 -17.43 -0.50 -19.35
CA ILE A 15 -16.19 -1.24 -19.11
C ILE A 15 -15.51 -0.50 -17.97
N ALA A 16 -15.63 -1.05 -16.76
CA ALA A 16 -14.81 -0.66 -15.65
C ALA A 16 -13.38 -0.95 -16.09
N VAL A 17 -12.66 0.09 -16.51
CA VAL A 17 -11.20 0.09 -16.50
C VAL A 17 -10.85 0.03 -15.02
N SER A 18 -10.92 -1.16 -14.44
CA SER A 18 -10.24 -1.50 -13.21
C SER A 18 -8.77 -1.41 -13.54
N GLY A 19 -8.23 -0.18 -13.47
CA GLY A 19 -6.81 0.06 -13.51
C GLY A 19 -6.21 -0.88 -12.50
N MET A 20 -5.43 -1.85 -12.97
CA MET A 20 -4.65 -2.71 -12.12
C MET A 20 -3.73 -1.76 -11.35
N ALA A 21 -4.13 -1.42 -10.12
CA ALA A 21 -3.25 -0.74 -9.20
C ALA A 21 -2.08 -1.70 -9.00
N MET A 22 -0.97 -1.42 -9.69
CA MET A 22 0.25 -2.17 -9.54
C MET A 22 0.62 -2.07 -8.06
N ALA A 23 0.47 -3.18 -7.33
CA ALA A 23 0.75 -3.22 -5.90
C ALA A 23 2.19 -2.75 -5.68
N GLY A 24 2.36 -1.72 -4.85
CA GLY A 24 3.65 -1.09 -4.65
C GLY A 24 4.63 -1.99 -3.89
N THR A 25 5.88 -1.55 -3.76
CA THR A 25 6.87 -2.18 -2.87
C THR A 25 6.36 -2.24 -1.43
N TRP A 26 5.60 -1.24 -0.97
CA TRP A 26 4.93 -1.30 0.34
C TRP A 26 3.97 -2.51 0.46
N ASP A 27 3.05 -2.65 -0.49
CA ASP A 27 2.01 -3.68 -0.47
C ASP A 27 2.58 -5.09 -0.65
N THR A 28 3.69 -5.22 -1.38
CA THR A 28 4.28 -6.52 -1.71
C THR A 28 5.34 -6.97 -0.72
N LYS A 29 6.07 -6.06 -0.06
CA LYS A 29 7.21 -6.41 0.81
C LYS A 29 7.06 -5.97 2.26
N CYS A 30 6.24 -4.97 2.57
CA CYS A 30 6.19 -4.35 3.90
C CYS A 30 4.92 -4.71 4.67
N ILE A 31 3.77 -4.74 3.98
CA ILE A 31 2.45 -4.85 4.64
C ILE A 31 2.28 -6.15 5.44
N GLY A 32 2.92 -7.25 5.02
CA GLY A 32 2.85 -8.53 5.73
C GLY A 32 3.26 -8.42 7.20
N CYS A 33 4.26 -7.58 7.49
CA CYS A 33 4.75 -7.34 8.84
C CYS A 33 4.15 -6.07 9.46
N HIS A 34 3.91 -5.03 8.66
CA HIS A 34 3.52 -3.70 9.14
C HIS A 34 2.00 -3.41 9.03
N LYS A 35 1.16 -4.45 9.00
CA LYS A 35 -0.31 -4.33 9.06
C LYS A 35 -0.83 -4.26 10.49
N ASP A 36 -2.05 -3.75 10.62
CA ASP A 36 -2.78 -3.79 11.89
C ASP A 36 -3.05 -5.23 12.34
N GLY A 37 -3.00 -5.45 13.64
CA GLY A 37 -3.18 -6.77 14.23
C GLY A 37 -2.04 -7.76 13.95
N ASN A 38 -0.87 -7.30 13.49
CA ASN A 38 0.29 -8.17 13.34
C ASN A 38 0.74 -8.74 14.70
N ALA A 39 1.12 -10.02 14.73
CA ALA A 39 1.67 -10.68 15.91
C ALA A 39 3.16 -10.34 16.15
N LEU A 40 3.81 -9.73 15.16
CA LEU A 40 5.25 -9.43 15.15
C LEU A 40 5.61 -8.20 16.00
N LYS A 41 4.61 -7.50 16.56
CA LYS A 41 4.77 -6.21 17.26
C LYS A 41 5.52 -5.16 16.42
N ALA A 42 5.47 -5.30 15.10
CA ALA A 42 6.03 -4.31 14.20
C ALA A 42 5.09 -3.07 14.16
N PRO A 43 5.64 -1.85 14.02
CA PRO A 43 4.81 -0.66 13.95
C PRO A 43 3.94 -0.70 12.69
N THR A 44 2.67 -0.33 12.82
CA THR A 44 1.74 -0.34 11.68
C THR A 44 2.06 0.78 10.69
N LYS A 45 1.47 0.74 9.49
CA LYS A 45 1.57 1.84 8.49
C LYS A 45 1.30 3.20 9.13
N ASP A 46 0.21 3.31 9.87
CA ASP A 46 -0.21 4.57 10.49
C ASP A 46 0.72 5.00 11.61
N GLN A 47 1.26 4.05 12.38
CA GLN A 47 2.28 4.36 13.39
C GLN A 47 3.58 4.86 12.77
N LEU A 48 3.97 4.30 11.61
CA LEU A 48 5.15 4.74 10.86
C LEU A 48 4.95 6.15 10.29
N LEU A 49 3.82 6.44 9.63
CA LEU A 49 3.48 7.79 9.13
C LEU A 49 3.28 8.80 10.27
N GLY A 50 2.78 8.32 11.41
CA GLY A 50 2.64 9.08 12.65
C GLY A 50 3.98 9.50 13.23
N LYS A 51 5.00 8.62 13.15
CA LYS A 51 6.33 8.85 13.74
C LYS A 51 7.31 9.53 12.77
N TYR A 52 7.30 9.15 11.50
CA TYR A 52 8.21 9.63 10.47
C TYR A 52 7.42 10.49 9.49
N LYS A 53 7.75 11.78 9.43
CA LYS A 53 7.00 12.79 8.66
C LYS A 53 7.50 12.98 7.23
N SER A 54 8.51 12.22 6.83
CA SER A 54 9.07 12.26 5.49
C SER A 54 9.60 10.89 5.07
N ALA A 55 9.71 10.69 3.75
CA ALA A 55 10.30 9.50 3.16
C ALA A 55 11.73 9.26 3.67
N ASP A 56 12.57 10.30 3.69
CA ASP A 56 13.96 10.21 4.17
C ASP A 56 14.05 9.78 5.63
N ALA A 57 13.17 10.29 6.49
CA ALA A 57 13.13 9.91 7.90
C ALA A 57 12.75 8.43 8.06
N LEU A 58 11.79 7.94 7.26
CA LEU A 58 11.38 6.54 7.26
C LEU A 58 12.51 5.63 6.74
N VAL A 59 13.18 6.01 5.64
CA VAL A 59 14.30 5.25 5.07
C VAL A 59 15.45 5.16 6.07
N LYS A 60 15.84 6.29 6.69
CA LYS A 60 16.89 6.31 7.71
C LYS A 60 16.55 5.42 8.91
N ALA A 61 15.28 5.44 9.34
CA ALA A 61 14.83 4.58 10.43
C ALA A 61 14.84 3.09 10.06
N GLY A 62 14.38 2.74 8.85
CA GLY A 62 14.44 1.38 8.32
C GLY A 62 15.87 0.86 8.25
N MET A 63 16.79 1.68 7.70
CA MET A 63 18.23 1.38 7.65
C MET A 63 18.88 1.27 9.02
N SER A 64 18.33 1.93 10.04
CA SER A 64 18.82 1.86 11.43
C SER A 64 18.12 0.80 12.28
N SER A 65 17.20 0.02 11.68
CA SER A 65 16.45 -1.00 12.41
C SER A 65 17.37 -2.06 12.97
N LYS A 66 17.16 -2.42 14.24
CA LYS A 66 17.88 -3.49 14.93
C LYS A 66 17.13 -4.83 14.89
N SER A 67 15.93 -4.86 14.30
CA SER A 67 15.12 -6.08 14.24
C SER A 67 15.76 -7.09 13.28
N PRO A 68 16.09 -8.30 13.72
CA PRO A 68 16.61 -9.35 12.82
C PRO A 68 15.65 -9.66 11.66
N MET A 69 14.34 -9.52 11.89
CA MET A 69 13.31 -9.75 10.87
C MET A 69 13.32 -8.68 9.77
N MET A 70 13.84 -7.48 10.05
CA MET A 70 13.90 -6.40 9.06
C MET A 70 15.06 -6.58 8.07
N LYS A 71 16.07 -7.40 8.41
CA LYS A 71 17.32 -7.52 7.63
C LYS A 71 17.11 -7.80 6.15
N ALA A 72 16.13 -8.62 5.79
CA ALA A 72 15.86 -8.96 4.39
C ALA A 72 15.39 -7.75 3.55
N SER A 73 14.68 -6.82 4.20
CA SER A 73 14.12 -5.60 3.60
C SER A 73 14.92 -4.34 3.94
N GLN A 74 16.00 -4.47 4.73
CA GLN A 74 16.89 -3.37 5.14
C GLN A 74 17.90 -3.04 4.03
N LYS A 75 17.36 -2.67 2.87
CA LYS A 75 18.13 -2.26 1.69
C LYS A 75 17.63 -0.89 1.26
N GLU A 76 18.56 0.00 0.92
CA GLU A 76 18.24 1.41 0.71
C GLU A 76 17.28 1.64 -0.47
N ASP A 77 17.46 0.89 -1.57
CA ASP A 77 16.58 0.88 -2.73
C ASP A 77 15.14 0.45 -2.36
N VAL A 78 15.00 -0.70 -1.69
CA VAL A 78 13.71 -1.24 -1.26
C VAL A 78 13.00 -0.27 -0.32
N LEU A 79 13.73 0.32 0.63
CA LEU A 79 13.17 1.26 1.59
C LEU A 79 12.74 2.58 0.92
N LYS A 80 13.50 3.08 -0.06
CA LYS A 80 13.14 4.28 -0.83
C LYS A 80 11.87 4.05 -1.65
N GLU A 81 11.75 2.90 -2.31
CA GLU A 81 10.53 2.56 -3.05
C GLU A 81 9.32 2.44 -2.11
N ALA A 82 9.46 1.71 -1.00
CA ALA A 82 8.40 1.59 -0.01
C ALA A 82 8.00 2.94 0.61
N ALA A 83 8.96 3.82 0.88
CA ALA A 83 8.69 5.16 1.35
C ALA A 83 7.96 6.00 0.29
N THR A 84 8.38 5.89 -0.98
CA THR A 84 7.69 6.57 -2.08
C THR A 84 6.23 6.12 -2.14
N ASP A 85 5.92 4.84 -2.00
CA ASP A 85 4.53 4.35 -1.95
C ASP A 85 3.69 4.94 -0.81
N LEU A 86 4.33 5.26 0.32
CA LEU A 86 3.67 5.75 1.52
C LEU A 86 3.45 7.26 1.57
N TYR A 87 4.33 8.04 0.95
CA TYR A 87 4.29 9.51 0.95
C TYR A 87 3.93 10.11 -0.43
N LYS A 88 3.40 9.27 -1.33
CA LYS A 88 2.73 9.70 -2.57
C LYS A 88 1.50 10.56 -2.29
#